data_AF-A0A2W6TKN5-F1
#
_entry.id   AF-A0A2W6TKN5-F1
#
_cell.length_a   1.000
_cell.length_b   1.000
_cell.length_c   1.000
_cell.angle_alpha   90.00
_cell.angle_beta   90.00
_cell.angle_gamma   90.00
#
_symmetry.space_group_name_H-M   'P 1'
#
loop_
_entity.id
_entity.type
_entity.pdbx_description
1 polymer ?
#
loop_
_entity_poly.entity_id
_entity_poly.type
_entity_poly.pdbx_seq_one_letter_code
_entity_poly.pdbx_strand_id
1 'polypeptide(L)'
;MPVDNRLRSGQFGSVLELKIRSLNEIVTNTPDLLLNGDWVCLNIDTRTSWPTKPQSFVFEGLQVWVMPLTTDHYPGLAANKHADMDRDECFALLHRALSVLAWLQDTGAIVVHMSGGNLPRMIGRQQSTGNAIRDDFDLSDLPAIKDGSGKLALALIREGRGLNHPGYSFLSFFRALETAIPNGPARGAWVTANIDRIEGHRAKEALEKLKANVQGDIGKHLRESGRHAIAHAKADPIINPDDPRDARRLDAERPIIEALAVLAIEDYLGVQTKHKAWREHLYELRGWKRIIPPPVIEASLLAEPPDVFANVNLPQINFRLRRSDPFPLLEGMTPVFAGLSNQRVELVYRSLDGLAEIMFWLNFAEERLEFDLDHSFKLYDDGSAAAAKNGKERCQFIWDYFGNGEIQILDADSGALISRVDAYLPLNMMANLDGHIADLAAWDKFIADREQAAASNR
;
A
#
# COMPACT_ATOMS: atom_id res chain seq x y z
N MET A 1 -47.62 -12.19 -7.91
CA MET A 1 -47.10 -11.03 -8.67
C MET A 1 -45.68 -10.79 -8.19
N PRO A 2 -44.66 -10.86 -9.06
CA PRO A 2 -43.29 -10.60 -8.65
C PRO A 2 -43.08 -9.08 -8.55
N VAL A 3 -42.55 -8.64 -7.41
CA VAL A 3 -42.22 -7.24 -7.14
C VAL A 3 -40.91 -6.93 -7.87
N ASP A 4 -40.99 -6.09 -8.90
CA ASP A 4 -39.87 -5.58 -9.69
C ASP A 4 -39.02 -4.64 -8.81
N ASN A 5 -37.89 -5.14 -8.32
CA ASN A 5 -37.00 -4.45 -7.39
C ASN A 5 -35.93 -3.64 -8.16
N ARG A 6 -36.37 -2.73 -9.04
CA ARG A 6 -35.49 -1.75 -9.69
C ARG A 6 -35.35 -0.52 -8.79
N LEU A 7 -34.45 -0.63 -7.81
CA LEU A 7 -33.93 0.54 -7.10
C LEU A 7 -33.15 1.41 -8.08
N ARG A 8 -33.51 2.69 -8.10
CA ARG A 8 -32.92 3.74 -8.92
C ARG A 8 -31.47 3.95 -8.46
N SER A 9 -30.54 3.58 -9.33
CA SER A 9 -29.13 3.99 -9.27
C SER A 9 -29.05 5.48 -9.63
N GLY A 10 -29.02 6.34 -8.62
CA GLY A 10 -28.76 7.75 -8.80
C GLY A 10 -28.40 8.36 -7.45
N GLN A 11 -27.13 8.75 -7.30
CA GLN A 11 -26.59 9.53 -6.18
C GLN A 11 -26.27 8.81 -4.86
N PHE A 12 -25.76 7.58 -4.91
CA PHE A 12 -24.94 7.05 -3.82
C PHE A 12 -23.60 6.58 -4.40
N GLY A 13 -22.52 6.81 -3.65
CA GLY A 13 -21.13 6.66 -4.05
C GLY A 13 -20.91 5.44 -4.94
N SER A 14 -20.09 5.61 -5.98
CA SER A 14 -19.93 4.63 -7.06
C SER A 14 -19.93 3.22 -6.50
N VAL A 15 -21.00 2.46 -6.76
CA VAL A 15 -20.94 1.01 -6.65
C VAL A 15 -19.71 0.63 -7.46
N LEU A 16 -18.68 0.08 -6.80
CA LEU A 16 -17.42 -0.30 -7.42
C LEU A 16 -17.74 -1.31 -8.53
N GLU A 17 -18.00 -0.80 -9.74
CA GLU A 17 -18.25 -1.61 -10.92
C GLU A 17 -16.88 -2.09 -11.42
N LEU A 18 -16.33 -3.07 -10.70
CA LEU A 18 -15.10 -3.76 -11.03
C LEU A 18 -15.31 -4.53 -12.33
N LYS A 19 -15.03 -3.85 -13.45
CA LYS A 19 -15.21 -4.40 -14.78
C LYS A 19 -13.90 -4.35 -15.55
N ILE A 20 -13.49 -5.50 -16.07
CA ILE A 20 -12.38 -5.60 -17.01
C ILE A 20 -12.84 -4.97 -18.33
N ARG A 21 -12.07 -4.01 -18.82
CA ARG A 21 -12.34 -3.27 -20.06
C ARG A 21 -11.34 -3.65 -21.15
N SER A 22 -11.63 -3.29 -22.39
CA SER A 22 -10.64 -3.40 -23.47
C SER A 22 -9.51 -2.38 -23.27
N LEU A 23 -8.30 -2.67 -23.80
CA LEU A 23 -7.20 -1.71 -23.70
C LEU A 23 -7.55 -0.36 -24.35
N ASN A 24 -8.27 -0.38 -25.47
CA ASN A 24 -8.70 0.83 -26.17
C ASN A 24 -9.59 1.71 -25.28
N GLU A 25 -10.59 1.13 -24.61
CA GLU A 25 -11.44 1.88 -23.68
C GLU A 25 -10.63 2.51 -22.54
N ILE A 26 -9.61 1.81 -22.04
CA ILE A 26 -8.77 2.29 -20.94
C ILE A 26 -7.91 3.47 -21.40
N VAL A 27 -7.26 3.33 -22.54
CA VAL A 27 -6.37 4.35 -23.11
C VAL A 27 -7.18 5.59 -23.54
N THR A 28 -8.39 5.43 -24.10
CA THR A 28 -9.27 6.56 -24.44
C THR A 28 -9.67 7.37 -23.21
N ASN A 29 -9.82 6.73 -22.05
CA ASN A 29 -10.16 7.40 -20.79
C ASN A 29 -8.93 7.90 -20.01
N THR A 30 -7.71 7.72 -20.53
CA THR A 30 -6.46 8.09 -19.86
C THR A 30 -5.55 8.84 -20.84
N PRO A 31 -5.72 10.16 -21.02
CA PRO A 31 -5.03 10.95 -22.05
C PRO A 31 -3.50 10.83 -22.03
N ASP A 32 -2.89 10.66 -20.85
CA ASP A 32 -1.44 10.51 -20.70
C ASP A 32 -0.89 9.26 -21.41
N LEU A 33 -1.70 8.20 -21.53
CA LEU A 33 -1.32 6.98 -22.26
C LEU A 33 -1.44 7.13 -23.78
N LEU A 34 -2.03 8.23 -24.27
CA LEU A 34 -2.10 8.57 -25.70
C LEU A 34 -0.94 9.47 -26.15
N LEU A 35 -0.08 9.91 -25.24
CA LEU A 35 1.08 10.72 -25.58
C LEU A 35 2.08 9.91 -26.38
N ASN A 36 2.42 10.38 -27.58
CA ASN A 36 3.48 9.78 -28.38
C ASN A 36 4.82 9.92 -27.63
N GLY A 37 5.58 8.83 -27.57
CA GLY A 37 6.86 8.78 -26.86
C GLY A 37 7.65 7.53 -27.21
N ASP A 38 8.69 7.24 -26.42
CA ASP A 38 9.45 5.98 -26.53
C ASP A 38 9.06 5.07 -25.37
N TRP A 39 7.90 4.45 -25.51
CA TRP A 39 7.30 3.64 -24.46
C TRP A 39 7.94 2.27 -24.36
N VAL A 40 8.14 1.84 -23.13
CA VAL A 40 8.69 0.53 -22.75
C VAL A 40 7.66 -0.17 -21.87
N CYS A 41 7.40 -1.45 -22.11
CA CYS A 41 6.31 -2.19 -21.45
C CYS A 41 6.76 -3.57 -20.97
N LEU A 42 6.56 -3.87 -19.69
CA LEU A 42 6.64 -5.22 -19.14
C LEU A 42 5.25 -5.86 -19.17
N ASN A 43 5.13 -7.00 -19.84
CA ASN A 43 3.93 -7.82 -19.87
C ASN A 43 4.10 -8.96 -18.87
N ILE A 44 3.17 -9.11 -17.94
CA ILE A 44 3.34 -10.02 -16.81
C ILE A 44 2.21 -11.04 -16.71
N ASP A 45 2.55 -12.22 -16.20
CA ASP A 45 1.59 -13.18 -15.67
C ASP A 45 1.38 -12.90 -14.17
N THR A 46 0.17 -12.51 -13.80
CA THR A 46 -0.17 -12.03 -12.46
C THR A 46 -0.59 -13.19 -11.56
N ARG A 47 0.10 -13.36 -10.43
CA ARG A 47 -0.28 -14.32 -9.37
C ARG A 47 -1.03 -13.69 -8.20
N THR A 48 -1.50 -12.47 -8.38
CA THR A 48 -2.25 -11.70 -7.38
C THR A 48 -3.42 -11.00 -8.06
N SER A 49 -4.34 -10.47 -7.26
CA SER A 49 -5.39 -9.58 -7.76
C SER A 49 -4.76 -8.36 -8.43
N TRP A 50 -5.07 -8.13 -9.70
CA TRP A 50 -4.51 -7.02 -10.48
C TRP A 50 -5.55 -5.91 -10.71
N PRO A 51 -5.15 -4.63 -10.75
CA PRO A 51 -6.05 -3.51 -10.98
C PRO A 51 -6.83 -3.59 -12.29
N THR A 52 -8.08 -3.13 -12.26
CA THR A 52 -8.91 -2.91 -13.47
C THR A 52 -8.78 -1.49 -14.02
N LYS A 53 -8.15 -0.58 -13.28
CA LYS A 53 -7.91 0.81 -13.67
C LYS A 53 -6.41 1.08 -13.81
N PRO A 54 -6.01 1.90 -14.80
CA PRO A 54 -4.64 2.37 -14.89
C PRO A 54 -4.30 3.23 -13.67
N GLN A 55 -3.08 3.09 -13.17
CA GLN A 55 -2.56 3.92 -12.10
C GLN A 55 -1.16 4.35 -12.45
N SER A 56 -0.77 5.53 -12.01
CA SER A 56 0.57 6.04 -12.23
C SER A 56 1.24 6.34 -10.88
N PHE A 57 2.55 6.14 -10.82
CA PHE A 57 3.36 6.50 -9.67
C PHE A 57 4.77 6.88 -10.13
N VAL A 58 5.47 7.69 -9.34
CA VAL A 58 6.87 8.04 -9.63
C VAL A 58 7.78 7.00 -8.98
N PHE A 59 8.69 6.42 -9.76
CA PHE A 59 9.67 5.46 -9.29
C PHE A 59 11.04 5.80 -9.86
N GLU A 60 12.02 6.01 -8.97
CA GLU A 60 13.39 6.42 -9.35
C GLU A 60 13.43 7.62 -10.32
N GLY A 61 12.51 8.58 -10.14
CA GLY A 61 12.42 9.80 -10.95
C GLY A 61 11.65 9.64 -12.28
N LEU A 62 11.14 8.45 -12.58
CA LEU A 62 10.35 8.18 -13.79
C LEU A 62 8.88 7.92 -13.46
N GLN A 63 7.97 8.45 -14.27
CA GLN A 63 6.55 8.11 -14.19
C GLN A 63 6.32 6.68 -14.71
N VAL A 64 5.93 5.78 -13.83
CA VAL A 64 5.58 4.39 -14.15
C VAL A 64 4.07 4.24 -14.10
N TRP A 65 3.54 3.51 -15.08
CA TRP A 65 2.14 3.16 -15.20
C TRP A 65 1.92 1.69 -14.88
N VAL A 66 0.99 1.41 -13.98
CA VAL A 66 0.37 0.09 -13.83
C VAL A 66 -0.65 -0.08 -14.93
N MET A 67 -0.30 -0.91 -15.90
CA MET A 67 -1.19 -1.29 -16.99
C MET A 67 -2.21 -2.31 -16.44
N PRO A 68 -3.50 -1.99 -16.47
CA PRO A 68 -4.53 -2.82 -15.84
C PRO A 68 -4.71 -4.13 -16.57
N LEU A 69 -5.42 -5.04 -15.94
CA LEU A 69 -5.90 -6.25 -16.59
C LEU A 69 -6.96 -5.87 -17.64
N THR A 70 -6.77 -6.31 -18.88
CA THR A 70 -7.72 -6.09 -19.97
C THR A 70 -8.25 -7.42 -20.51
N THR A 71 -9.28 -7.35 -21.36
CA THR A 71 -9.87 -8.54 -22.00
C THR A 71 -8.96 -9.18 -23.06
N ASP A 72 -7.99 -8.43 -23.57
CA ASP A 72 -7.30 -8.71 -24.82
C ASP A 72 -5.77 -8.62 -24.73
N HIS A 73 -5.20 -8.05 -23.66
CA HIS A 73 -3.77 -7.86 -23.47
C HIS A 73 -3.29 -8.32 -22.11
N TYR A 74 -1.99 -8.57 -22.00
CA TYR A 74 -1.36 -8.80 -20.70
C TYR A 74 -1.40 -7.53 -19.84
N PRO A 75 -1.64 -7.66 -18.52
CA PRO A 75 -1.36 -6.58 -17.57
C PRO A 75 0.15 -6.36 -17.45
N GLY A 76 0.54 -5.30 -16.76
CA GLY A 76 1.93 -5.13 -16.34
C GLY A 76 2.31 -3.70 -16.06
N LEU A 77 3.51 -3.30 -16.46
CA LEU A 77 4.03 -1.95 -16.22
C LEU A 77 4.45 -1.30 -17.53
N ALA A 78 4.25 0.01 -17.64
CA ALA A 78 4.73 0.81 -18.76
C ALA A 78 5.39 2.09 -18.28
N ALA A 79 6.36 2.60 -19.04
CA ALA A 79 6.91 3.94 -18.84
C ALA A 79 7.30 4.54 -20.18
N ASN A 80 7.17 5.86 -20.29
CA ASN A 80 7.72 6.61 -21.41
C ASN A 80 9.17 6.96 -21.09
N LYS A 81 10.11 6.38 -21.82
CA LYS A 81 11.53 6.49 -21.56
C LYS A 81 12.01 7.93 -21.75
N HIS A 82 12.88 8.42 -20.87
CA HIS A 82 13.55 9.70 -21.08
C HIS A 82 14.54 9.62 -22.26
N ALA A 83 14.88 10.78 -22.85
CA ALA A 83 15.78 10.83 -24.00
C ALA A 83 17.23 10.44 -23.66
N ASP A 84 17.64 10.66 -22.42
CA ASP A 84 18.98 10.38 -21.87
C ASP A 84 19.15 8.94 -21.35
N MET A 85 18.07 8.17 -21.27
CA MET A 85 18.06 6.79 -20.82
C MET A 85 18.01 5.84 -22.03
N ASP A 86 18.72 4.71 -22.00
CA ASP A 86 18.55 3.66 -23.01
C ASP A 86 17.37 2.72 -22.70
N ARG A 87 17.01 1.88 -23.69
CA ARG A 87 15.84 1.02 -23.56
C ARG A 87 16.01 -0.05 -22.48
N ASP A 88 17.21 -0.60 -22.32
CA ASP A 88 17.50 -1.66 -21.35
C ASP A 88 17.56 -1.11 -19.93
N GLU A 89 18.05 0.13 -19.75
CA GLU A 89 17.99 0.89 -18.50
C GLU A 89 16.54 1.10 -18.05
N CYS A 90 15.66 1.46 -18.99
CA CYS A 90 14.23 1.63 -18.71
C CYS A 90 13.56 0.30 -18.35
N PHE A 91 13.86 -0.79 -19.07
CA PHE A 91 13.38 -2.13 -18.69
C PHE A 91 13.88 -2.54 -17.30
N ALA A 92 15.15 -2.29 -16.99
CA ALA A 92 15.71 -2.58 -15.68
C ALA A 92 15.00 -1.79 -14.56
N LEU A 93 14.64 -0.52 -14.81
CA LEU A 93 13.82 0.29 -13.90
C LEU A 93 12.43 -0.33 -13.71
N LEU A 94 11.74 -0.70 -14.78
CA LEU A 94 10.44 -1.35 -14.70
C LEU A 94 10.51 -2.69 -13.95
N HIS A 95 11.58 -3.47 -14.12
CA HIS A 95 11.78 -4.70 -13.35
C HIS A 95 11.96 -4.41 -11.86
N ARG A 96 12.70 -3.35 -11.48
CA ARG A 96 12.85 -2.94 -10.08
C ARG A 96 11.51 -2.48 -9.49
N ALA A 97 10.74 -1.69 -10.24
CA ALA A 97 9.40 -1.27 -9.85
C ALA A 97 8.49 -2.50 -9.63
N LEU A 98 8.52 -3.47 -10.54
CA LEU A 98 7.76 -4.72 -10.40
C LEU A 98 8.18 -5.53 -9.16
N SER A 99 9.47 -5.59 -8.84
CA SER A 99 9.95 -6.25 -7.61
C SER A 99 9.41 -5.58 -6.36
N VAL A 100 9.34 -4.25 -6.32
CA VAL A 100 8.76 -3.50 -5.20
C VAL A 100 7.26 -3.79 -5.07
N LEU A 101 6.51 -3.78 -6.18
CA LEU A 101 5.09 -4.12 -6.15
C LEU A 101 4.87 -5.56 -5.67
N ALA A 102 5.65 -6.52 -6.18
CA ALA A 102 5.58 -7.92 -5.78
C ALA A 102 5.90 -8.11 -4.29
N TRP A 103 6.89 -7.38 -3.77
CA TRP A 103 7.23 -7.36 -2.35
C TRP A 103 6.07 -6.84 -1.48
N LEU A 104 5.47 -5.70 -1.85
CA LEU A 104 4.36 -5.09 -1.12
C LEU A 104 3.07 -5.91 -1.16
N GLN A 105 2.84 -6.66 -2.24
CA GLN A 105 1.68 -7.54 -2.39
C GLN A 105 1.92 -8.98 -1.89
N ASP A 106 3.08 -9.24 -1.27
CA ASP A 106 3.49 -10.57 -0.81
C ASP A 106 3.31 -11.67 -1.88
N THR A 107 3.68 -11.35 -3.12
CA THR A 107 3.40 -12.19 -4.28
C THR A 107 4.59 -12.26 -5.24
N GLY A 108 4.47 -13.12 -6.25
CA GLY A 108 5.42 -13.22 -7.35
C GLY A 108 4.88 -12.58 -8.62
N ALA A 109 5.78 -12.27 -9.54
CA ALA A 109 5.42 -11.82 -10.88
C ALA A 109 6.40 -12.38 -11.89
N ILE A 110 5.89 -12.93 -12.99
CA ILE A 110 6.69 -13.43 -14.10
C ILE A 110 6.52 -12.48 -15.28
N VAL A 111 7.64 -11.97 -15.79
CA VAL A 111 7.64 -11.20 -17.03
C VAL A 111 7.58 -12.18 -18.20
N VAL A 112 6.48 -12.13 -18.94
CA VAL A 112 6.23 -12.98 -20.11
C VAL A 112 6.88 -12.37 -21.35
N HIS A 113 6.83 -11.05 -21.47
CA HIS A 113 7.38 -10.36 -22.63
C HIS A 113 7.73 -8.89 -22.35
N MET A 114 8.70 -8.38 -23.10
CA MET A 114 9.14 -6.99 -23.08
C MET A 114 8.76 -6.33 -24.41
N SER A 115 7.85 -5.37 -24.38
CA SER A 115 7.33 -4.68 -25.57
C SER A 115 7.50 -3.16 -25.46
N GLY A 116 6.92 -2.40 -26.39
CA GLY A 116 7.06 -0.95 -26.42
C GLY A 116 6.83 -0.37 -27.81
N GLY A 117 6.97 0.95 -27.94
CA GLY A 117 6.84 1.67 -29.22
C GLY A 117 6.42 3.12 -29.01
N ASN A 118 5.78 3.70 -30.03
CA ASN A 118 5.33 5.10 -29.99
C ASN A 118 4.23 5.37 -28.94
N LEU A 119 3.57 4.31 -28.46
CA LEU A 119 2.51 4.27 -27.44
C LEU A 119 2.76 3.04 -26.54
N PRO A 120 2.12 2.91 -25.36
CA PRO A 120 2.27 1.74 -24.50
C PRO A 120 1.64 0.48 -25.13
N ARG A 121 2.39 -0.17 -26.02
CA ARG A 121 1.96 -1.36 -26.77
C ARG A 121 2.12 -2.62 -25.91
N MET A 122 1.05 -3.01 -25.22
CA MET A 122 0.96 -4.30 -24.53
C MET A 122 0.83 -5.46 -25.54
N ILE A 123 1.27 -6.65 -25.16
CA ILE A 123 1.15 -7.88 -25.95
C ILE A 123 -0.26 -8.46 -25.78
N GLY A 124 -0.85 -8.92 -26.89
CA GLY A 124 -2.15 -9.59 -26.86
C GLY A 124 -2.13 -10.89 -26.06
N ARG A 125 -3.23 -11.20 -25.36
CA ARG A 125 -3.37 -12.38 -24.51
C ARG A 125 -4.62 -13.18 -24.89
N GLN A 126 -4.48 -14.50 -25.00
CA GLN A 126 -5.60 -15.43 -25.21
C GLN A 126 -6.00 -16.12 -23.89
N GLN A 127 -6.45 -15.36 -22.90
CA GLN A 127 -6.93 -15.93 -21.64
C GLN A 127 -8.00 -15.04 -21.02
N SER A 128 -9.25 -15.52 -21.05
CA SER A 128 -10.44 -14.79 -20.61
C SER A 128 -10.89 -15.11 -19.17
N THR A 129 -10.32 -16.11 -18.52
CA THR A 129 -10.73 -16.58 -17.18
C THR A 129 -9.53 -16.82 -16.25
N GLY A 130 -9.79 -16.84 -14.94
CA GLY A 130 -8.81 -17.23 -13.92
C GLY A 130 -7.98 -16.08 -13.32
N ASN A 131 -8.25 -14.82 -13.64
CA ASN A 131 -7.61 -13.70 -12.96
C ASN A 131 -8.44 -13.22 -11.77
N ALA A 132 -7.78 -12.95 -10.65
CA ALA A 132 -8.36 -12.15 -9.60
C ALA A 132 -8.22 -10.66 -9.94
N ILE A 133 -9.23 -9.86 -9.64
CA ILE A 133 -9.25 -8.42 -9.91
C ILE A 133 -9.36 -7.62 -8.62
N ARG A 134 -8.92 -6.37 -8.68
CA ARG A 134 -9.09 -5.35 -7.64
C ARG A 134 -9.26 -3.99 -8.32
N ASP A 135 -9.67 -2.98 -7.55
CA ASP A 135 -9.84 -1.63 -8.12
C ASP A 135 -8.48 -1.01 -8.43
N ASP A 136 -7.66 -0.86 -7.38
CA ASP A 136 -6.37 -0.19 -7.41
C ASP A 136 -5.32 -0.90 -6.55
N PHE A 137 -4.06 -0.51 -6.74
CA PHE A 137 -3.00 -0.79 -5.79
C PHE A 137 -2.91 0.32 -4.76
N ASP A 138 -2.29 0.00 -3.65
CA ASP A 138 -1.85 0.99 -2.69
C ASP A 138 -0.40 1.35 -2.99
N LEU A 139 -0.22 2.51 -3.63
CA LEU A 139 1.07 3.01 -4.10
C LEU A 139 1.56 4.21 -3.27
N SER A 140 0.90 4.45 -2.13
CA SER A 140 1.20 5.60 -1.26
C SER A 140 2.53 5.48 -0.52
N ASP A 141 3.02 4.25 -0.34
CA ASP A 141 4.21 3.96 0.44
C ASP A 141 5.10 2.92 -0.26
N LEU A 142 5.87 3.39 -1.24
CA LEU A 142 6.84 2.56 -1.94
C LEU A 142 8.18 2.58 -1.20
N PRO A 143 8.74 1.41 -0.80
CA PRO A 143 10.02 1.36 -0.13
C PRO A 143 11.13 1.90 -1.03
N ALA A 144 11.92 2.84 -0.49
CA ALA A 144 13.10 3.37 -1.16
C ALA A 144 14.28 2.41 -0.95
N ILE A 145 14.70 1.74 -2.02
CA ILE A 145 15.82 0.77 -1.97
C ILE A 145 17.08 1.45 -2.49
N LYS A 146 17.99 1.76 -1.57
CA LYS A 146 19.18 2.56 -1.87
C LYS A 146 20.32 1.74 -2.46
N ASP A 147 20.45 0.47 -2.06
CA ASP A 147 21.61 -0.36 -2.39
C ASP A 147 21.32 -1.41 -3.49
N GLY A 148 22.39 -1.89 -4.14
CA GLY A 148 22.29 -2.93 -5.16
C GLY A 148 21.83 -4.27 -4.58
N SER A 149 22.23 -4.58 -3.35
CA SER A 149 21.88 -5.82 -2.65
C SER A 149 20.39 -5.91 -2.35
N GLY A 150 19.76 -4.85 -1.83
CA GLY A 150 18.30 -4.78 -1.65
C GLY A 150 17.54 -4.97 -2.96
N LYS A 151 17.98 -4.30 -4.03
CA LYS A 151 17.37 -4.42 -5.36
C LYS A 151 17.42 -5.86 -5.89
N LEU A 152 18.58 -6.51 -5.75
CA LEU A 152 18.78 -7.88 -6.16
C LEU A 152 17.97 -8.87 -5.30
N ALA A 153 17.97 -8.68 -3.97
CA ALA A 153 17.22 -9.53 -3.05
C ALA A 153 15.72 -9.50 -3.36
N LEU A 154 15.14 -8.32 -3.59
CA LEU A 154 13.72 -8.23 -3.98
C LEU A 154 13.44 -8.85 -5.35
N ALA A 155 14.34 -8.71 -6.32
CA ALA A 155 14.20 -9.38 -7.60
C ALA A 155 14.19 -10.91 -7.44
N LEU A 156 15.06 -11.46 -6.61
CA LEU A 156 15.10 -12.89 -6.31
C LEU A 156 13.86 -13.38 -5.56
N ILE A 157 13.29 -12.58 -4.64
CA ILE A 157 12.01 -12.88 -3.99
C ILE A 157 10.87 -12.90 -5.01
N ARG A 158 10.77 -11.86 -5.86
CA ARG A 158 9.76 -11.77 -6.93
C ARG A 158 9.79 -13.00 -7.83
N GLU A 159 10.98 -13.37 -8.32
CA GLU A 159 11.17 -14.57 -9.15
C GLU A 159 10.81 -15.84 -8.38
N GLY A 160 11.31 -16.00 -7.16
CA GLY A 160 11.07 -17.18 -6.33
C GLY A 160 9.58 -17.47 -6.13
N ARG A 161 8.78 -16.42 -5.84
CA ARG A 161 7.32 -16.52 -5.72
C ARG A 161 6.62 -16.72 -7.07
N GLY A 162 7.20 -16.21 -8.15
CA GLY A 162 6.71 -16.33 -9.52
C GLY A 162 6.98 -17.68 -10.17
N LEU A 163 7.93 -18.48 -9.67
CA LEU A 163 8.26 -19.76 -10.26
C LEU A 163 7.21 -20.83 -9.96
N ASN A 164 6.89 -21.67 -10.95
CA ASN A 164 6.08 -22.88 -10.77
C ASN A 164 6.97 -24.14 -10.62
N HIS A 165 8.09 -24.01 -9.91
CA HIS A 165 9.01 -25.13 -9.69
C HIS A 165 9.62 -25.02 -8.29
N PRO A 166 9.40 -26.01 -7.39
CA PRO A 166 9.79 -25.89 -5.98
C PRO A 166 11.31 -25.74 -5.79
N GLY A 167 12.12 -26.48 -6.55
CA GLY A 167 13.59 -26.38 -6.47
C GLY A 167 14.15 -25.02 -6.87
N TYR A 168 13.77 -24.47 -8.03
CA TYR A 168 14.24 -23.14 -8.43
C TYR A 168 13.66 -22.01 -7.56
N SER A 169 12.43 -22.16 -7.08
CA SER A 169 11.83 -21.24 -6.10
C SER A 169 12.64 -21.24 -4.79
N PHE A 170 12.94 -22.42 -4.23
CA PHE A 170 13.80 -22.58 -3.06
C PHE A 170 15.18 -21.94 -3.26
N LEU A 171 15.82 -22.22 -4.40
CA LEU A 171 17.14 -21.66 -4.72
C LEU A 171 17.09 -20.13 -4.84
N SER A 172 16.03 -19.57 -5.42
CA SER A 172 15.87 -18.11 -5.53
C SER A 172 15.76 -17.45 -4.16
N PHE A 173 14.96 -18.02 -3.25
CA PHE A 173 14.85 -17.53 -1.88
C PHE A 173 16.15 -17.68 -1.09
N PHE A 174 16.85 -18.80 -1.26
CA PHE A 174 18.16 -18.99 -0.63
C PHE A 174 19.17 -17.95 -1.14
N ARG A 175 19.17 -17.64 -2.44
CA ARG A 175 20.02 -16.57 -3.01
C ARG A 175 19.67 -15.18 -2.49
N ALA A 176 18.39 -14.91 -2.24
CA ALA A 176 17.97 -13.66 -1.60
C ALA A 176 18.54 -13.56 -0.17
N LEU A 177 18.50 -14.65 0.60
CA LEU A 177 19.15 -14.76 1.91
C LEU A 177 20.68 -14.61 1.82
N GLU A 178 21.33 -15.18 0.79
CA GLU A 178 22.77 -14.99 0.53
C GLU A 178 23.12 -13.55 0.17
N THR A 179 22.21 -12.84 -0.51
CA THR A 179 22.39 -11.43 -0.86
C THR A 179 22.28 -10.54 0.38
N ALA A 180 21.35 -10.85 1.29
CA ALA A 180 21.22 -10.15 2.57
C ALA A 180 22.39 -10.46 3.53
N ILE A 181 22.87 -11.71 3.57
CA ILE A 181 23.96 -12.15 4.45
C ILE A 181 25.00 -12.95 3.64
N PRO A 182 25.97 -12.27 2.99
CA PRO A 182 26.92 -12.91 2.06
C PRO A 182 27.83 -13.94 2.72
N ASN A 183 28.28 -13.66 3.94
CA ASN A 183 29.20 -14.54 4.67
C ASN A 183 28.50 -15.84 5.09
N GLY A 184 28.95 -16.98 4.53
CA GLY A 184 28.34 -18.30 4.75
C GLY A 184 28.29 -18.75 6.22
N PRO A 185 29.42 -18.72 6.97
CA PRO A 185 29.42 -19.04 8.40
C PRO A 185 28.49 -18.15 9.22
N ALA A 186 28.53 -16.83 9.01
CA ALA A 186 27.66 -15.88 9.71
C ALA A 186 26.18 -16.12 9.38
N ARG A 187 25.86 -16.38 8.11
CA ARG A 187 24.51 -16.74 7.67
C ARG A 187 24.01 -18.02 8.33
N GLY A 188 24.85 -19.05 8.43
CA GLY A 188 24.51 -20.29 9.13
C GLY A 188 24.15 -20.04 10.59
N ALA A 189 25.03 -19.34 11.33
CA ALA A 189 24.79 -18.98 12.72
C ALA A 189 23.53 -18.12 12.89
N TRP A 190 23.29 -17.17 11.97
CA TRP A 190 22.10 -16.34 11.98
C TRP A 190 20.82 -17.15 11.74
N VAL A 191 20.81 -18.07 10.78
CA VAL A 191 19.64 -18.94 10.53
C VAL A 191 19.31 -19.74 11.79
N THR A 192 20.30 -20.36 12.42
CA THR A 192 20.10 -21.14 13.66
C THR A 192 19.52 -20.28 14.78
N ALA A 193 19.98 -19.03 14.94
CA ALA A 193 19.51 -18.12 15.98
C ALA A 193 18.12 -17.53 15.71
N ASN A 194 17.66 -17.49 14.45
CA ASN A 194 16.47 -16.74 14.04
C ASN A 194 15.37 -17.61 13.43
N ILE A 195 15.55 -18.93 13.32
CA ILE A 195 14.57 -19.81 12.68
C ILE A 195 13.21 -19.79 13.36
N ASP A 196 13.16 -19.55 14.68
CA ASP A 196 11.90 -19.47 15.44
C ASP A 196 11.22 -18.10 15.34
N ARG A 197 11.91 -17.09 14.79
CA ARG A 197 11.34 -15.75 14.54
C ARG A 197 10.56 -15.67 13.23
N ILE A 198 10.57 -16.71 12.39
CA ILE A 198 9.90 -16.67 11.09
C ILE A 198 8.39 -16.46 11.26
N GLU A 199 7.82 -15.68 10.35
CA GLU A 199 6.41 -15.33 10.34
C GLU A 199 5.64 -16.09 9.24
N GLY A 200 4.31 -16.04 9.32
CA GLY A 200 3.42 -16.72 8.38
C GLY A 200 3.04 -18.13 8.81
N HIS A 201 1.74 -18.44 8.74
CA HIS A 201 1.19 -19.74 9.15
C HIS A 201 1.86 -20.91 8.43
N ARG A 202 2.01 -20.82 7.10
CA ARG A 202 2.61 -21.88 6.28
C ARG A 202 4.07 -22.16 6.63
N ALA A 203 4.85 -21.12 6.91
CA ALA A 203 6.26 -21.27 7.28
C ALA A 203 6.41 -21.90 8.67
N LYS A 204 5.60 -21.47 9.64
CA LYS A 204 5.56 -22.07 10.98
C LYS A 204 5.13 -23.53 10.94
N GLU A 205 4.06 -23.86 10.22
CA GLU A 205 3.60 -25.24 10.05
C GLU A 205 4.66 -26.12 9.38
N ALA A 206 5.32 -25.60 8.33
CA ALA A 206 6.41 -26.29 7.66
C ALA A 206 7.60 -26.53 8.59
N LEU A 207 7.98 -25.54 9.40
CA LEU A 207 9.08 -25.64 10.36
C LEU A 207 8.78 -26.70 11.44
N GLU A 208 7.57 -26.70 12.00
CA GLU A 208 7.19 -27.70 13.00
C GLU A 208 7.23 -29.13 12.42
N LYS A 209 6.72 -29.32 11.19
CA LYS A 209 6.83 -30.61 10.48
C LYS A 209 8.28 -31.00 10.22
N LEU A 210 9.14 -30.04 9.89
CA LEU A 210 10.56 -30.31 9.64
C LEU A 210 11.29 -30.71 10.92
N LYS A 211 11.07 -30.00 12.03
CA LYS A 211 11.62 -30.31 13.36
C LYS A 211 11.21 -31.70 13.86
N ALA A 212 10.01 -32.15 13.52
CA ALA A 212 9.53 -33.49 13.88
C ALA A 212 10.29 -34.62 13.14
N ASN A 213 10.84 -34.34 11.95
CA ASN A 213 11.42 -35.36 11.07
C ASN A 213 12.95 -35.27 10.95
N VAL A 214 13.54 -34.11 11.22
CA VAL A 214 14.99 -33.87 11.10
C VAL A 214 15.60 -33.73 12.49
N GLN A 215 16.57 -34.60 12.79
CA GLN A 215 17.38 -34.49 14.00
C GLN A 215 18.59 -33.60 13.75
N GLY A 216 18.83 -32.62 14.62
CA GLY A 216 20.02 -31.74 14.58
C GLY A 216 19.74 -30.33 14.06
N ASP A 217 20.76 -29.70 13.46
CA ASP A 217 20.70 -28.31 13.01
C ASP A 217 19.88 -28.18 11.72
N ILE A 218 18.69 -27.60 11.84
CA ILE A 218 17.77 -27.36 10.72
C ILE A 218 18.38 -26.42 9.67
N GLY A 219 19.14 -25.41 10.08
CA GLY A 219 19.82 -24.50 9.15
C GLY A 219 20.85 -25.22 8.31
N LYS A 220 21.60 -26.15 8.93
CA LYS A 220 22.52 -27.04 8.22
C LYS A 220 21.79 -27.95 7.23
N HIS A 221 20.67 -28.56 7.63
CA HIS A 221 19.84 -29.40 6.75
C HIS A 221 19.35 -28.63 5.51
N LEU A 222 18.75 -27.45 5.69
CA LEU A 222 18.22 -26.65 4.58
C LEU A 222 19.32 -26.24 3.59
N ARG A 223 20.55 -26.00 4.07
CA ARG A 223 21.70 -25.68 3.23
C ARG A 223 22.20 -26.90 2.45
N GLU A 224 22.41 -28.03 3.13
CA GLU A 224 23.06 -29.21 2.54
C GLU A 224 22.06 -30.02 1.70
N SER A 225 20.93 -30.40 2.27
CA SER A 225 19.87 -31.17 1.61
C SER A 225 19.00 -30.33 0.67
N GLY A 226 19.05 -29.00 0.77
CA GLY A 226 18.36 -28.08 -0.12
C GLY A 226 19.32 -27.42 -1.11
N ARG A 227 19.95 -26.31 -0.71
CA ARG A 227 20.75 -25.47 -1.62
C ARG A 227 21.89 -26.21 -2.30
N HIS A 228 22.66 -27.04 -1.60
CA HIS A 228 23.78 -27.76 -2.23
C HIS A 228 23.25 -28.84 -3.18
N ALA A 229 22.23 -29.58 -2.75
CA ALA A 229 21.60 -30.64 -3.54
C ALA A 229 20.98 -30.17 -4.87
N ILE A 230 20.37 -28.97 -4.87
CA ILE A 230 19.78 -28.37 -6.09
C ILE A 230 20.88 -27.88 -7.05
N ALA A 231 21.95 -27.31 -6.52
CA ALA A 231 22.94 -26.60 -7.32
C ALA A 231 24.08 -27.47 -7.84
N HIS A 232 24.31 -28.65 -7.25
CA HIS A 232 25.44 -29.51 -7.58
C HIS A 232 24.94 -30.87 -8.10
N ALA A 233 24.90 -31.02 -9.43
CA ALA A 233 24.47 -32.26 -10.10
C ALA A 233 25.50 -33.43 -10.02
N LYS A 234 26.50 -33.35 -9.14
CA LYS A 234 27.62 -34.31 -9.07
C LYS A 234 27.84 -34.92 -7.68
N ALA A 235 27.17 -34.44 -6.64
CA ALA A 235 27.41 -34.86 -5.27
C ALA A 235 26.08 -35.17 -4.59
N ASP A 236 26.01 -36.31 -3.91
CA ASP A 236 24.84 -36.69 -3.13
C ASP A 236 24.67 -35.80 -1.88
N PRO A 237 23.43 -35.43 -1.53
CA PRO A 237 22.18 -35.74 -2.24
C PRO A 237 22.00 -34.85 -3.48
N ILE A 238 21.51 -35.41 -4.58
CA ILE A 238 21.12 -34.68 -5.81
C ILE A 238 19.59 -34.57 -5.87
N ILE A 239 19.07 -33.42 -6.32
CA ILE A 239 17.63 -33.28 -6.61
C ILE A 239 17.31 -33.78 -8.01
N ASN A 240 16.49 -34.82 -8.09
CA ASN A 240 15.98 -35.33 -9.35
C ASN A 240 14.64 -34.64 -9.69
N PRO A 241 14.55 -33.83 -10.77
CA PRO A 241 13.29 -33.18 -11.15
C PRO A 241 12.19 -34.17 -11.55
N ASP A 242 12.56 -35.40 -11.94
CA ASP A 242 11.62 -36.47 -12.27
C ASP A 242 11.20 -37.30 -11.04
N ASP A 243 11.79 -37.06 -9.86
CA ASP A 243 11.37 -37.69 -8.62
C ASP A 243 10.34 -36.82 -7.87
N PRO A 244 9.07 -37.24 -7.78
CA PRO A 244 8.05 -36.47 -7.07
C PRO A 244 8.32 -36.36 -5.56
N ARG A 245 9.16 -37.21 -4.98
CA ARG A 245 9.53 -37.14 -3.55
C ARG A 245 10.41 -35.91 -3.28
N ASP A 246 11.36 -35.64 -4.17
CA ASP A 246 12.21 -34.45 -4.07
C ASP A 246 11.39 -33.18 -4.26
N ALA A 247 10.50 -33.17 -5.24
CA ALA A 247 9.59 -32.04 -5.48
C ALA A 247 8.71 -31.76 -4.24
N ARG A 248 8.09 -32.79 -3.66
CA ARG A 248 7.25 -32.64 -2.44
C ARG A 248 8.05 -32.18 -1.23
N ARG A 249 9.25 -32.71 -1.04
CA ARG A 249 10.13 -32.30 0.08
C ARG A 249 10.51 -30.83 -0.04
N LEU A 250 10.97 -30.40 -1.21
CA LEU A 250 11.33 -29.01 -1.46
C LEU A 250 10.12 -28.08 -1.36
N ASP A 251 8.95 -28.51 -1.83
CA ASP A 251 7.72 -27.73 -1.69
C ASP A 251 7.32 -27.54 -0.22
N ALA A 252 7.53 -28.58 0.62
CA ALA A 252 7.26 -28.53 2.05
C ALA A 252 8.27 -27.63 2.81
N GLU A 253 9.54 -27.63 2.42
CA GLU A 253 10.59 -26.83 3.08
C GLU A 253 10.67 -25.38 2.56
N ARG A 254 10.21 -25.12 1.33
CA ARG A 254 10.27 -23.81 0.65
C ARG A 254 9.73 -22.63 1.49
N PRO A 255 8.55 -22.73 2.15
CA PRO A 255 8.02 -21.63 2.96
C PRO A 255 8.97 -21.16 4.07
N ILE A 256 9.81 -22.05 4.61
CA ILE A 256 10.77 -21.74 5.66
C ILE A 256 11.88 -20.84 5.11
N ILE A 257 12.45 -21.20 3.96
CA ILE A 257 13.52 -20.40 3.33
C ILE A 257 12.99 -19.07 2.82
N GLU A 258 11.77 -19.04 2.29
CA GLU A 258 11.12 -17.79 1.94
C GLU A 258 11.01 -16.85 3.14
N ALA A 259 10.47 -17.35 4.26
CA ALA A 259 10.29 -16.54 5.47
C ALA A 259 11.64 -16.10 6.08
N LEU A 260 12.66 -16.94 6.05
CA LEU A 260 14.02 -16.57 6.46
C LEU A 260 14.62 -15.49 5.55
N ALA A 261 14.41 -15.57 4.24
CA ALA A 261 14.88 -14.57 3.30
C ALA A 261 14.16 -13.22 3.51
N VAL A 262 12.84 -13.24 3.72
CA VAL A 262 12.06 -12.06 4.08
C VAL A 262 12.59 -11.42 5.36
N LEU A 263 12.75 -12.20 6.43
CA LEU A 263 13.28 -11.72 7.70
C LEU A 263 14.68 -11.11 7.56
N ALA A 264 15.56 -11.74 6.77
CA ALA A 264 16.90 -11.22 6.54
C ALA A 264 16.90 -9.90 5.74
N ILE A 265 16.01 -9.76 4.75
CA ILE A 265 15.84 -8.51 4.00
C ILE A 265 15.38 -7.38 4.93
N GLU A 266 14.44 -7.67 5.83
CA GLU A 266 13.97 -6.69 6.81
C GLU A 266 15.07 -6.30 7.82
N ASP A 267 15.78 -7.27 8.39
CA ASP A 267 16.77 -7.05 9.46
C ASP A 267 18.09 -6.44 8.92
N TYR A 268 18.57 -6.84 7.73
CA TYR A 268 19.87 -6.40 7.20
C TYR A 268 19.80 -5.35 6.09
N LEU A 269 18.73 -5.36 5.28
CA LEU A 269 18.59 -4.44 4.14
C LEU A 269 17.61 -3.30 4.44
N GLY A 270 16.89 -3.37 5.57
CA GLY A 270 15.97 -2.32 6.02
C GLY A 270 14.74 -2.16 5.12
N VAL A 271 14.43 -3.13 4.27
CA VAL A 271 13.28 -3.10 3.38
C VAL A 271 12.14 -3.86 4.03
N GLN A 272 11.13 -3.12 4.51
CA GLN A 272 10.03 -3.68 5.29
C GLN A 272 8.94 -4.28 4.40
N THR A 273 8.37 -5.41 4.80
CA THR A 273 7.14 -5.92 4.19
C THR A 273 5.94 -5.04 4.53
N LYS A 274 4.87 -5.15 3.75
CA LYS A 274 3.59 -4.51 4.08
C LYS A 274 3.08 -4.95 5.46
N HIS A 275 3.26 -6.22 5.83
CA HIS A 275 2.80 -6.73 7.11
C HIS A 275 3.56 -6.13 8.29
N LYS A 276 4.89 -6.02 8.19
CA LYS A 276 5.70 -5.36 9.22
C LYS A 276 5.38 -3.88 9.33
N ALA A 277 5.29 -3.17 8.20
CA ALA A 277 4.89 -1.77 8.17
C ALA A 277 3.50 -1.53 8.77
N TRP A 278 2.57 -2.47 8.55
CA TRP A 278 1.24 -2.47 9.16
C TRP A 278 1.30 -2.65 10.68
N ARG A 279 1.98 -3.70 11.15
CA ARG A 279 2.09 -4.03 12.58
C ARG A 279 2.79 -2.93 13.39
N GLU A 280 3.77 -2.28 12.79
CA GLU A 280 4.58 -1.24 13.42
C GLU A 280 4.06 0.18 13.10
N HIS A 281 2.92 0.31 12.41
CA HIS A 281 2.25 1.59 12.09
C HIS A 281 3.13 2.64 11.39
N LEU A 282 4.16 2.21 10.67
CA LEU A 282 5.26 3.08 10.21
C LEU A 282 4.86 4.12 9.15
N TYR A 283 3.66 4.00 8.59
CA TYR A 283 3.09 4.94 7.63
C TYR A 283 2.27 6.05 8.30
N GLU A 284 1.86 5.90 9.57
CA GLU A 284 1.02 6.89 10.26
C GLU A 284 1.79 8.18 10.54
N LEU A 285 3.06 8.11 10.94
CA LEU A 285 3.85 9.29 11.33
C LEU A 285 5.02 9.64 10.39
N ARG A 286 5.19 8.93 9.26
CA ARG A 286 6.38 9.08 8.42
C ARG A 286 6.57 10.48 7.84
N GLY A 287 5.52 11.08 7.28
CA GLY A 287 5.60 12.45 6.75
C GLY A 287 5.78 13.46 7.87
N TRP A 288 5.11 13.25 9.00
CA TRP A 288 5.23 14.10 10.19
C TRP A 288 6.65 14.17 10.72
N LYS A 289 7.42 13.08 10.72
CA LYS A 289 8.84 13.08 11.13
C LYS A 289 9.75 14.00 10.30
N ARG A 290 9.31 14.42 9.11
CA ARG A 290 10.03 15.40 8.27
C ARG A 290 9.61 16.84 8.56
N ILE A 291 8.42 17.03 9.11
CA ILE A 291 7.82 18.34 9.42
C ILE A 291 8.14 18.73 10.86
N ILE A 292 7.97 17.80 11.80
CA ILE A 292 8.19 18.00 13.23
C ILE A 292 9.70 17.89 13.52
N PRO A 293 10.34 18.93 14.08
CA PRO A 293 11.76 18.90 14.39
C PRO A 293 12.12 17.80 15.41
N PRO A 294 13.30 17.15 15.30
CA PRO A 294 13.73 16.11 16.24
C PRO A 294 13.64 16.50 17.72
N PRO A 295 13.99 17.74 18.15
CA PRO A 295 13.83 18.14 19.55
C PRO A 295 12.40 18.09 20.07
N VAL A 296 11.40 18.34 19.21
CA VAL A 296 9.99 18.26 19.59
C VAL A 296 9.56 16.80 19.73
N ILE A 297 10.05 15.93 18.85
CA ILE A 297 9.82 14.48 18.94
C ILE A 297 10.43 13.94 20.24
N GLU A 298 11.70 14.26 20.53
CA GLU A 298 12.39 13.85 21.76
C GLU A 298 11.67 14.36 23.02
N ALA A 299 11.24 15.62 23.04
CA ALA A 299 10.47 16.18 24.14
C ALA A 299 9.13 15.44 24.36
N SER A 300 8.46 15.04 23.29
CA SER A 300 7.23 14.25 23.39
C SER A 300 7.45 12.89 24.06
N LEU A 301 8.57 12.23 23.77
CA LEU A 301 8.96 10.95 24.36
C LEU A 301 9.33 11.07 25.84
N LEU A 302 9.81 12.24 26.28
CA LEU A 302 10.23 12.50 27.65
C LEU A 302 9.13 13.13 28.53
N ALA A 303 7.96 13.43 27.96
CA ALA A 303 6.89 14.17 28.62
C ALA A 303 7.28 15.60 29.08
N GLU A 304 8.34 16.18 28.52
CA GLU A 304 8.81 17.50 28.91
C GLU A 304 8.20 18.55 27.97
N PRO A 305 7.48 19.57 28.46
CA PRO A 305 6.93 20.61 27.62
C PRO A 305 8.06 21.51 27.11
N PRO A 306 8.32 21.57 25.79
CA PRO A 306 9.34 22.45 25.27
C PRO A 306 8.73 23.83 24.91
N ASP A 307 9.48 24.92 25.11
CA ASP A 307 9.21 26.24 24.51
C ASP A 307 9.35 26.24 22.96
N VAL A 308 9.56 25.06 22.36
CA VAL A 308 10.05 24.86 20.97
C VAL A 308 8.92 24.83 19.94
N PHE A 309 7.64 24.72 20.35
CA PHE A 309 6.51 24.72 19.41
C PHE A 309 6.30 26.05 18.68
N ALA A 310 6.82 27.16 19.23
CA ALA A 310 6.66 28.50 18.63
C ALA A 310 7.27 28.64 17.22
N ASN A 311 8.14 27.72 16.80
CA ASN A 311 8.87 27.78 15.52
C ASN A 311 8.61 26.59 14.60
N VAL A 312 7.62 25.74 14.87
CA VAL A 312 7.28 24.62 13.97
C VAL A 312 6.46 25.16 12.80
N ASN A 313 7.02 25.13 11.61
CA ASN A 313 6.30 25.50 10.38
C ASN A 313 5.41 24.32 9.93
N LEU A 314 4.13 24.35 10.29
CA LEU A 314 3.15 23.36 9.91
C LEU A 314 2.55 23.72 8.54
N PRO A 315 2.45 22.75 7.60
CA PRO A 315 1.83 23.00 6.31
C PRO A 315 0.32 23.13 6.44
N GLN A 316 -0.32 23.71 5.43
CA GLN A 316 -1.75 23.51 5.19
C GLN A 316 -2.00 22.05 4.78
N ILE A 317 -3.13 21.51 5.19
CA ILE A 317 -3.45 20.09 4.93
C ILE A 317 -4.80 19.92 4.26
N ASN A 318 -4.91 18.85 3.48
CA ASN A 318 -6.19 18.25 3.10
C ASN A 318 -6.41 17.01 3.95
N PHE A 319 -7.56 16.94 4.63
CA PHE A 319 -7.95 15.80 5.46
C PHE A 319 -9.03 14.99 4.73
N ARG A 320 -8.63 13.85 4.15
CA ARG A 320 -9.47 13.07 3.23
C ARG A 320 -9.70 11.66 3.74
N LEU A 321 -10.68 11.00 3.13
CA LEU A 321 -10.83 9.55 3.20
C LEU A 321 -10.43 8.95 1.85
N ARG A 322 -9.60 7.91 1.88
CA ARG A 322 -9.23 7.20 0.65
C ARG A 322 -10.47 6.61 -0.01
N ARG A 323 -10.59 6.79 -1.33
CA ARG A 323 -11.73 6.35 -2.16
C ARG A 323 -13.06 7.05 -1.89
N SER A 324 -13.06 8.15 -1.13
CA SER A 324 -14.16 9.10 -1.09
C SER A 324 -13.84 10.32 -1.95
N ASP A 325 -14.89 11.02 -2.39
CA ASP A 325 -14.72 12.36 -2.95
C ASP A 325 -14.16 13.31 -1.87
N PRO A 326 -13.39 14.34 -2.25
CA PRO A 326 -12.93 15.36 -1.30
C PRO A 326 -14.10 16.04 -0.58
N PHE A 327 -13.93 16.30 0.71
CA PHE A 327 -14.91 17.02 1.53
C PHE A 327 -14.49 18.49 1.58
N PRO A 328 -15.21 19.43 0.93
CA PRO A 328 -14.82 20.84 0.86
C PRO A 328 -14.43 21.46 2.21
N LEU A 329 -15.15 21.11 3.28
CA LEU A 329 -14.87 21.52 4.66
C LEU A 329 -13.46 21.18 5.17
N LEU A 330 -12.88 20.11 4.63
CA LEU A 330 -11.63 19.50 5.08
C LEU A 330 -10.46 19.72 4.10
N GLU A 331 -10.65 20.58 3.10
CA GLU A 331 -9.63 20.97 2.13
C GLU A 331 -8.96 22.29 2.53
N GLY A 332 -7.64 22.37 2.36
CA GLY A 332 -6.85 23.57 2.63
C GLY A 332 -6.90 24.03 4.09
N MET A 333 -7.05 23.10 5.04
CA MET A 333 -7.15 23.43 6.45
C MET A 333 -5.86 24.08 6.95
N THR A 334 -6.01 25.09 7.81
CA THR A 334 -4.89 25.90 8.33
C THR A 334 -4.55 25.51 9.76
N PRO A 335 -3.26 25.38 10.14
CA PRO A 335 -2.88 25.07 11.51
C PRO A 335 -3.23 26.25 12.42
N VAL A 336 -3.93 25.98 13.53
CA VAL A 336 -4.30 26.99 14.53
C VAL A 336 -3.70 26.73 15.91
N PHE A 337 -3.31 25.49 16.18
CA PHE A 337 -2.62 25.13 17.42
C PHE A 337 -1.68 23.94 17.20
N ALA A 338 -0.54 24.00 17.89
CA ALA A 338 0.41 22.91 18.03
C ALA A 338 0.96 22.93 19.44
N GLY A 339 0.91 21.79 20.13
CA GLY A 339 1.39 21.69 21.50
C GLY A 339 1.73 20.27 21.92
N LEU A 340 2.15 20.12 23.17
CA LEU A 340 2.36 18.82 23.79
C LEU A 340 1.26 18.56 24.82
N SER A 341 0.62 17.40 24.72
CA SER A 341 -0.42 16.95 25.64
C SER A 341 -0.23 15.46 25.88
N ASN A 342 -0.07 15.06 27.14
CA ASN A 342 0.07 13.65 27.55
C ASN A 342 1.10 12.85 26.70
N GLN A 343 2.32 13.38 26.53
CA GLN A 343 3.40 12.76 25.72
C GLN A 343 3.11 12.66 24.22
N ARG A 344 2.14 13.43 23.71
CA ARG A 344 1.75 13.44 22.31
C ARG A 344 1.78 14.85 21.76
N VAL A 345 2.13 14.98 20.48
CA VAL A 345 2.04 16.27 19.79
C VAL A 345 0.59 16.47 19.35
N GLU A 346 -0.09 17.41 19.97
CA GLU A 346 -1.46 17.81 19.64
C GLU A 346 -1.44 18.85 18.52
N LEU A 347 -2.19 18.59 17.46
CA LEU A 347 -2.34 19.49 16.33
C LEU A 347 -3.82 19.81 16.14
N VAL A 348 -4.13 21.09 15.95
CA VAL A 348 -5.49 21.55 15.60
C VAL A 348 -5.41 22.34 14.30
N TYR A 349 -6.28 21.96 13.39
CA TYR A 349 -6.44 22.56 12.08
C TYR A 349 -7.85 23.10 11.94
N ARG A 350 -7.99 24.27 11.31
CA ARG A 350 -9.26 24.95 11.10
C ARG A 350 -9.57 25.08 9.60
N SER A 351 -10.83 24.88 9.24
CA SER A 351 -11.34 25.09 7.89
C SER A 351 -11.17 26.54 7.43
N LEU A 352 -11.17 26.76 6.10
CA LEU A 352 -10.98 28.08 5.51
C LEU A 352 -12.06 29.10 5.90
N ASP A 353 -13.28 28.65 6.12
CA ASP A 353 -14.40 29.48 6.59
C ASP A 353 -14.40 29.70 8.11
N GLY A 354 -13.50 29.03 8.85
CA GLY A 354 -13.38 29.14 10.29
C GLY A 354 -14.45 28.38 11.09
N LEU A 355 -15.33 27.63 10.42
CA LEU A 355 -16.52 27.00 11.02
C LEU A 355 -16.34 25.52 11.38
N ALA A 356 -15.17 24.94 11.14
CA ALA A 356 -14.83 23.60 11.58
C ALA A 356 -13.38 23.49 12.04
N GLU A 357 -13.16 22.58 12.99
CA GLU A 357 -11.84 22.21 13.47
C GLU A 357 -11.67 20.70 13.50
N ILE A 358 -10.48 20.27 13.07
CA ILE A 358 -9.98 18.91 13.22
C ILE A 358 -8.80 18.95 14.19
N MET A 359 -8.84 18.09 15.19
CA MET A 359 -7.78 17.89 16.18
C MET A 359 -7.27 16.45 16.08
N PHE A 360 -5.98 16.23 16.19
CA PHE A 360 -5.41 14.88 16.28
C PHE A 360 -4.08 14.92 17.03
N TRP A 361 -3.63 13.76 17.49
CA TRP A 361 -2.40 13.62 18.25
C TRP A 361 -1.41 12.72 17.52
N LEU A 362 -0.14 13.14 17.51
CA LEU A 362 0.98 12.33 17.02
C LEU A 362 1.67 11.70 18.23
N ASN A 363 1.51 10.39 18.36
CA ASN A 363 2.13 9.59 19.40
C ASN A 363 3.38 8.89 18.84
N PHE A 364 4.52 9.58 18.95
CA PHE A 364 5.79 9.08 18.43
C PHE A 364 6.34 7.87 19.20
N ALA A 365 5.89 7.63 20.44
CA ALA A 365 6.30 6.46 21.21
C ALA A 365 5.71 5.17 20.64
N GLU A 366 4.48 5.24 20.12
CA GLU A 366 3.74 4.09 19.58
C GLU A 366 3.67 4.08 18.04
N GLU A 367 4.26 5.08 17.38
CA GLU A 367 4.12 5.32 15.94
C GLU A 367 2.67 5.50 15.48
N ARG A 368 1.82 6.13 16.31
CA ARG A 368 0.38 6.27 16.04
C ARG A 368 -0.06 7.70 15.76
N LEU A 369 -0.96 7.85 14.79
CA LEU A 369 -1.84 9.01 14.69
C LEU A 369 -3.15 8.67 15.42
N GLU A 370 -3.45 9.43 16.45
CA GLU A 370 -4.67 9.26 17.23
C GLU A 370 -5.70 10.30 16.81
N PHE A 371 -6.87 9.81 16.39
CA PHE A 371 -8.01 10.61 15.98
C PHE A 371 -9.28 9.95 16.51
N ASP A 372 -10.08 10.74 17.21
CA ASP A 372 -11.36 10.31 17.78
C ASP A 372 -12.47 11.27 17.34
N LEU A 373 -13.33 10.81 16.45
CA LEU A 373 -14.41 11.60 15.85
C LEU A 373 -15.19 12.48 16.83
N ASP A 374 -15.49 11.97 18.03
CA ASP A 374 -16.35 12.66 19.00
C ASP A 374 -15.66 13.90 19.60
N HIS A 375 -14.35 13.82 19.79
CA HIS A 375 -13.54 14.89 20.39
C HIS A 375 -12.76 15.71 19.35
N SER A 376 -12.50 15.09 18.21
CA SER A 376 -11.54 15.55 17.20
C SER A 376 -12.17 16.33 16.07
N PHE A 377 -13.49 16.27 15.86
CA PHE A 377 -14.17 16.98 14.78
C PHE A 377 -15.26 17.91 15.32
N LYS A 378 -14.90 19.19 15.49
CA LYS A 378 -15.77 20.24 15.99
C LYS A 378 -16.35 21.07 14.85
N LEU A 379 -17.63 21.43 14.98
CA LEU A 379 -18.30 22.41 14.13
C LEU A 379 -18.72 23.62 14.96
N TYR A 380 -18.65 24.78 14.34
CA TYR A 380 -19.15 26.04 14.87
C TYR A 380 -20.35 26.48 14.04
N ASP A 381 -21.43 26.87 14.72
CA ASP A 381 -22.65 27.35 14.08
C ASP A 381 -22.81 28.84 14.32
N ASP A 382 -22.58 29.63 13.27
CA ASP A 382 -22.78 31.08 13.27
C ASP A 382 -24.17 31.48 12.73
N GLY A 383 -25.05 30.50 12.48
CA GLY A 383 -26.37 30.70 11.90
C GLY A 383 -26.37 30.85 10.37
N SER A 384 -25.21 30.82 9.70
CA SER A 384 -25.12 30.95 8.26
C SER A 384 -25.52 29.68 7.51
N ALA A 385 -25.83 29.81 6.22
CA ALA A 385 -26.02 28.65 5.35
C ALA A 385 -24.73 27.82 5.20
N ALA A 386 -23.54 28.43 5.33
CA ALA A 386 -22.26 27.73 5.29
C ALA A 386 -22.11 26.78 6.49
N ALA A 387 -22.42 27.24 7.71
CA ALA A 387 -22.42 26.38 8.90
C ALA A 387 -23.35 25.16 8.74
N ALA A 388 -24.53 25.33 8.12
CA ALA A 388 -25.43 24.21 7.85
C ALA A 388 -24.89 23.23 6.79
N LYS A 389 -24.23 23.74 5.74
CA LYS A 389 -23.53 22.91 4.74
C LYS A 389 -22.42 22.08 5.38
N ASN A 390 -21.65 22.68 6.27
CA ASN A 390 -20.59 21.97 7.02
C ASN A 390 -21.17 20.87 7.92
N GLY A 391 -22.34 21.10 8.51
CA GLY A 391 -23.10 20.06 9.23
C GLY A 391 -23.45 18.86 8.36
N LYS A 392 -23.93 19.10 7.14
CA LYS A 392 -24.21 18.05 6.15
C LYS A 392 -22.93 17.30 5.75
N GLU A 393 -21.87 18.03 5.44
CA GLU A 393 -20.58 17.44 5.03
C GLU A 393 -19.96 16.59 6.13
N ARG A 394 -20.02 17.02 7.40
CA ARG A 394 -19.60 16.20 8.54
C ARG A 394 -20.42 14.91 8.65
N CYS A 395 -21.73 14.97 8.42
CA CYS A 395 -22.59 13.78 8.42
C CYS A 395 -22.15 12.77 7.34
N GLN A 396 -21.87 13.27 6.12
CA GLN A 396 -21.34 12.44 5.04
C GLN A 396 -19.96 11.86 5.37
N PHE A 397 -19.06 12.69 5.92
CA PHE A 397 -17.72 12.27 6.31
C PHE A 397 -17.77 11.13 7.35
N ILE A 398 -18.60 11.26 8.39
CA ILE A 398 -18.74 10.23 9.43
C ILE A 398 -19.27 8.93 8.83
N TRP A 399 -20.25 9.01 7.93
CA TRP A 399 -20.79 7.84 7.25
C TRP A 399 -19.72 7.12 6.42
N ASP A 400 -18.98 7.86 5.61
CA ASP A 400 -17.91 7.33 4.77
C ASP A 400 -16.76 6.77 5.63
N TYR A 401 -16.44 7.42 6.75
CA TYR A 401 -15.42 6.95 7.69
C TYR A 401 -15.83 5.61 8.34
N PHE A 402 -17.08 5.50 8.80
CA PHE A 402 -17.64 4.24 9.30
C PHE A 402 -17.79 3.18 8.20
N GLY A 403 -17.84 3.58 6.93
CA GLY A 403 -17.84 2.72 5.75
C GLY A 403 -16.48 2.10 5.39
N ASN A 404 -15.59 1.89 6.36
CA ASN A 404 -14.18 1.50 6.19
C ASN A 404 -13.31 2.62 5.59
N GLY A 405 -13.58 3.86 5.95
CA GLY A 405 -12.75 4.99 5.52
C GLY A 405 -11.34 4.91 6.10
N GLU A 406 -10.36 5.13 5.23
CA GLU A 406 -8.94 5.22 5.57
C GLU A 406 -8.57 6.71 5.56
N ILE A 407 -8.24 7.28 6.73
CA ILE A 407 -7.86 8.70 6.82
C ILE A 407 -6.55 8.91 6.06
N GLN A 408 -6.50 9.98 5.27
CA GLN A 408 -5.30 10.48 4.60
C GLN A 408 -5.13 11.96 4.91
N ILE A 409 -3.95 12.33 5.38
CA ILE A 409 -3.53 13.72 5.54
C ILE A 409 -2.53 14.01 4.45
N LEU A 410 -2.86 14.96 3.59
CA LEU A 410 -2.02 15.38 2.49
C LEU A 410 -1.58 16.83 2.69
N ASP A 411 -0.38 17.15 2.25
CA ASP A 411 0.07 18.53 2.10
C ASP A 411 -0.80 19.22 1.03
N ALA A 412 -1.42 20.35 1.37
CA ALA A 412 -2.41 20.99 0.51
C ALA A 412 -1.79 21.57 -0.78
N ASP A 413 -0.53 21.99 -0.73
CA ASP A 413 0.15 22.63 -1.84
C ASP A 413 0.73 21.61 -2.83
N SER A 414 1.42 20.59 -2.32
CA SER A 414 2.11 19.58 -3.13
C SER A 414 1.27 18.35 -3.43
N GLY A 415 0.20 18.11 -2.66
CA GLY A 415 -0.58 16.87 -2.71
C GLY A 415 0.17 15.65 -2.17
N ALA A 416 1.35 15.85 -1.54
CA ALA A 416 2.13 14.76 -0.98
C ALA A 416 1.44 14.16 0.25
N LEU A 417 1.40 12.84 0.35
CA LEU A 417 0.87 12.15 1.53
C LEU A 417 1.80 12.38 2.74
N ILE A 418 1.26 12.98 3.81
CA ILE A 418 1.95 13.19 5.08
C ILE A 418 1.71 12.00 6.02
N SER A 419 0.46 11.56 6.11
CA SER A 419 0.02 10.55 7.06
C SER A 419 -1.20 9.81 6.54
N ARG A 420 -1.36 8.59 7.02
CA ARG A 420 -2.52 7.74 6.73
C ARG A 420 -2.79 6.84 7.91
N VAL A 421 -4.05 6.55 8.19
CA VAL A 421 -4.46 5.59 9.24
C VAL A 421 -5.20 4.44 8.57
N ASP A 422 -5.07 3.23 9.12
CA ASP A 422 -5.84 2.07 8.65
C ASP A 422 -7.36 2.34 8.59
N ALA A 423 -8.04 1.54 7.76
CA ALA A 423 -9.48 1.61 7.64
C ALA A 423 -10.17 1.46 9.01
N TYR A 424 -11.09 2.38 9.31
CA TYR A 424 -11.84 2.33 10.55
C TYR A 424 -12.88 1.20 10.49
N LEU A 425 -12.76 0.25 11.43
CA LEU A 425 -13.67 -0.90 11.57
C LEU A 425 -14.50 -0.73 12.85
N PRO A 426 -15.72 -0.15 12.76
CA PRO A 426 -16.56 -0.01 13.95
C PRO A 426 -16.92 -1.39 14.51
N LEU A 427 -16.70 -1.59 15.81
CA LEU A 427 -17.09 -2.81 16.51
C LEU A 427 -18.41 -2.58 17.27
N ASN A 428 -19.28 -3.58 17.28
CA ASN A 428 -20.58 -3.54 17.96
C ASN A 428 -21.54 -2.44 17.47
N MET A 429 -21.44 -2.06 16.19
CA MET A 429 -22.34 -1.08 15.56
C MET A 429 -23.03 -1.70 14.34
N MET A 430 -24.19 -1.15 13.98
CA MET A 430 -24.91 -1.49 12.76
C MET A 430 -25.22 -0.20 12.00
N ALA A 431 -24.74 -0.11 10.76
CA ALA A 431 -24.99 1.05 9.91
C ALA A 431 -26.47 1.12 9.52
N ASN A 432 -27.11 2.28 9.74
CA ASN A 432 -28.49 2.55 9.37
C ASN A 432 -28.54 3.47 8.15
N LEU A 433 -28.55 2.88 6.95
CA LEU A 433 -28.53 3.63 5.69
C LEU A 433 -29.77 4.53 5.54
N ASP A 434 -30.96 4.00 5.84
CA ASP A 434 -32.20 4.77 5.72
C ASP A 434 -32.20 5.98 6.67
N GLY A 435 -31.68 5.80 7.89
CA GLY A 435 -31.48 6.89 8.84
C GLY A 435 -30.52 7.95 8.31
N HIS A 436 -29.37 7.53 7.78
CA HIS A 436 -28.39 8.47 7.21
C HIS A 436 -28.97 9.26 6.03
N ILE A 437 -29.72 8.61 5.14
CA ILE A 437 -30.40 9.29 4.02
C ILE A 437 -31.40 10.32 4.54
N ALA A 438 -32.18 9.98 5.57
CA ALA A 438 -33.12 10.90 6.18
C ALA A 438 -32.40 12.11 6.83
N ASP A 439 -31.26 11.88 7.48
CA ASP A 439 -30.45 12.93 8.08
C ASP A 439 -29.88 13.90 7.02
N LEU A 440 -29.36 13.38 5.90
CA LEU A 440 -28.89 14.22 4.79
C LEU A 440 -30.03 15.07 4.20
N ALA A 441 -31.23 14.49 4.04
CA ALA A 441 -32.40 15.22 3.55
C ALA A 441 -32.87 16.31 4.54
N ALA A 442 -32.75 16.05 5.86
CA ALA A 442 -33.05 17.05 6.87
C ALA A 442 -32.06 18.23 6.82
N TRP A 443 -30.77 17.95 6.60
CA TRP A 443 -29.77 18.99 6.37
C TRP A 443 -30.04 19.81 5.11
N ASP A 444 -30.44 19.17 4.01
CA ASP A 444 -30.81 19.89 2.78
C ASP A 444 -31.93 20.89 3.00
N LYS A 445 -32.97 20.49 3.75
CA LYS A 445 -34.04 21.40 4.14
C LYS A 445 -33.51 22.55 5.01
N PHE A 446 -32.68 22.25 6.00
CA PHE A 446 -32.13 23.26 6.91
C PHE A 446 -31.23 24.29 6.20
N ILE A 447 -30.46 23.85 5.20
CA ILE A 447 -29.67 24.73 4.34
C ILE A 447 -30.58 25.67 3.56
N ALA A 448 -31.63 25.14 2.92
CA ALA A 448 -32.58 25.95 2.14
C ALA A 448 -33.28 27.01 3.01
N ASP A 449 -33.69 26.64 4.22
CA ASP A 449 -34.31 27.58 5.18
C ASP A 449 -33.36 28.74 5.53
N ARG A 450 -32.07 28.45 5.76
CA ARG A 450 -31.06 29.48 6.06
C ARG A 450 -30.72 30.37 4.85
N GLU A 451 -30.66 29.79 3.66
CA GLU A 451 -30.43 30.56 2.43
C GLU A 451 -31.60 31.53 2.17
N GLN A 452 -32.84 31.08 2.40
CA GLN A 452 -34.03 31.93 2.29
C GLN A 452 -34.05 33.04 3.35
N ALA A 453 -33.70 32.74 4.59
CA ALA A 453 -33.61 33.74 5.66
C ALA A 453 -32.53 34.80 5.36
N ALA A 454 -31.37 34.38 4.84
CA ALA A 454 -30.31 35.30 4.44
C ALA A 454 -30.72 36.18 3.24
N ALA A 455 -31.47 35.63 2.29
CA ALA A 455 -32.00 36.37 1.15
C ALA A 455 -33.10 37.37 1.56
N SER A 456 -33.87 37.07 2.61
CA SER A 456 -34.94 37.95 3.12
C SER A 456 -34.41 39.12 3.95
N ASN A 457 -33.15 39.04 4.44
CA ASN A 457 -32.48 40.06 5.23
C ASN A 457 -31.54 40.97 4.40
N ARG A 458 -31.43 40.73 3.08
CA ARG A 458 -30.74 41.60 2.11
C ARG A 458 -31.75 42.47 1.39
#